data_AF-A0A4Y2JIE7-F1
#
_entry.id   AF-A0A4Y2JIE7-F1
#
_cell.length_a   1.000
_cell.length_b   1.000
_cell.length_c   1.000
_cell.angle_alpha   90.00
_cell.angle_beta   90.00
_cell.angle_gamma   90.00
#
_symmetry.space_group_name_H-M   'P 1'
#
loop_
_entity.id
_entity.type
_entity.pdbx_description
1 polymer ?
#
loop_
_entity_poly.entity_id
_entity_poly.type
_entity_poly.pdbx_seq_one_letter_code
_entity_poly.pdbx_strand_id
1 'polypeptide(L)'
;MLYHFSGTGFARTAENVPVAIRKRMWFQPDGAPAHFSIDVRNYLNANFGARWIGRGGPVPWPPRSPDLSRLNYFLWEHLKSLVYANPVDSEEDLVARISIAAARVREIPGIFESERQSLHRCCQALITVGGRNFEQLLQT
;
A
#
# COMPACT_ATOMS: atom_id res chain seq x y z
N MET A 1 1.39 -7.64 -22.18
CA MET A 1 0.49 -6.50 -22.44
C MET A 1 0.57 -5.59 -21.22
N LEU A 2 1.41 -4.55 -21.30
CA LEU A 2 1.68 -3.62 -20.20
C LEU A 2 0.58 -2.56 -20.23
N TYR A 3 -0.34 -2.59 -19.26
CA TYR A 3 -1.31 -1.52 -19.11
C TYR A 3 -0.60 -0.28 -18.55
N HIS A 4 -0.50 0.73 -19.40
CA HIS A 4 -0.07 2.08 -19.06
C HIS A 4 -1.16 2.73 -18.19
N PHE A 5 -0.98 2.74 -16.88
CA PHE A 5 -1.89 3.43 -15.98
C PHE A 5 -1.47 4.91 -15.92
N SER A 6 -2.16 5.74 -16.71
CA SER A 6 -1.95 7.18 -16.75
C SER A 6 -2.40 7.83 -15.44
N GLY A 7 -1.44 8.34 -14.67
CA GLY A 7 -1.46 9.65 -14.01
C GLY A 7 -2.59 10.11 -13.07
N THR A 8 -3.73 9.43 -12.90
CA THR A 8 -4.90 10.03 -12.20
C THR A 8 -5.56 9.16 -11.13
N GLY A 9 -5.26 7.85 -11.05
CA GLY A 9 -5.96 6.99 -10.09
C GLY A 9 -5.40 6.98 -8.66
N PHE A 10 -4.16 7.41 -8.43
CA PHE A 10 -3.56 7.38 -7.09
C PHE A 10 -4.23 8.33 -6.10
N ALA A 11 -4.75 9.45 -6.61
CA ALA A 11 -5.39 10.48 -5.79
C ALA A 11 -6.80 10.08 -5.32
N ARG A 12 -7.50 9.25 -6.09
CA ARG A 12 -8.94 9.03 -5.92
C ARG A 12 -9.30 8.19 -4.67
N THR A 13 -8.39 7.37 -4.16
CA THR A 13 -8.68 6.52 -2.98
C THR A 13 -8.42 7.25 -1.65
N ALA A 14 -7.41 8.11 -1.60
CA ALA A 14 -7.10 8.90 -0.38
C ALA A 14 -8.01 10.13 -0.22
N GLU A 15 -8.54 10.68 -1.31
CA GLU A 15 -9.45 11.84 -1.27
C GLU A 15 -10.75 11.59 -0.49
N ASN A 16 -11.21 10.33 -0.45
CA ASN A 16 -12.40 9.93 0.30
C ASN A 16 -12.18 9.93 1.83
N VAL A 17 -10.93 10.09 2.28
CA VAL A 17 -10.60 10.24 3.71
C VAL A 17 -10.61 11.72 4.07
N PRO A 18 -11.38 12.14 5.09
CA PRO A 18 -11.37 13.52 5.57
C PRO A 18 -9.95 14.05 5.81
N VAL A 19 -9.69 15.30 5.41
CA VAL A 19 -8.36 15.93 5.52
C VAL A 19 -7.81 15.85 6.95
N ALA A 20 -8.65 16.05 7.96
CA ALA A 20 -8.26 15.96 9.36
C ALA A 20 -7.71 14.57 9.73
N ILE A 21 -8.25 13.51 9.12
CA ILE A 21 -7.77 12.14 9.33
C ILE A 21 -6.48 11.91 8.53
N ARG A 22 -6.41 12.35 7.26
CA ARG A 22 -5.18 12.25 6.45
C ARG A 22 -3.98 12.93 7.11
N LYS A 23 -4.21 14.08 7.74
CA LYS A 23 -3.21 14.81 8.54
C LYS A 23 -2.84 14.12 9.85
N ARG A 24 -3.31 12.91 10.12
CA ARG A 24 -2.91 12.07 11.26
C ARG A 24 -2.53 10.65 10.84
N MET A 25 -2.65 10.33 9.55
CA MET A 25 -2.31 9.02 8.99
C MET A 25 -0.88 9.00 8.47
N TRP A 26 -0.31 7.79 8.46
CA TRP A 26 0.89 7.46 7.70
C TRP A 26 0.49 6.86 6.37
N PHE A 27 1.17 7.27 5.30
CA PHE A 27 0.91 6.78 3.96
C PHE A 27 2.16 6.14 3.34
N GLN A 28 1.98 5.04 2.62
CA GLN A 28 3.07 4.28 2.02
C GLN A 28 2.73 3.96 0.56
N PRO A 29 3.31 4.65 -0.43
CA PRO A 29 3.29 4.22 -1.84
C PRO A 29 3.95 2.85 -2.06
N ASP A 30 3.51 2.12 -3.08
CA ASP A 30 3.98 0.78 -3.47
C ASP A 30 5.34 0.76 -4.20
N GLY A 31 6.01 1.92 -4.31
CA GLY A 31 7.33 2.05 -4.91
C GLY A 31 7.35 2.04 -6.45
N ALA A 32 6.21 2.03 -7.14
CA ALA A 32 6.19 2.07 -8.60
C ALA A 32 6.79 3.40 -9.13
N PRO A 33 7.52 3.39 -10.26
CA PRO A 33 8.19 4.59 -10.80
C PRO A 33 7.26 5.79 -11.02
N ALA A 34 5.99 5.54 -11.35
CA ALA A 34 4.98 6.59 -11.51
C ALA A 34 4.72 7.40 -10.23
N HIS A 35 5.01 6.83 -9.05
CA HIS A 35 4.83 7.49 -7.75
C HIS A 35 6.07 8.30 -7.29
N PHE A 36 7.09 8.43 -8.15
CA PHE A 36 8.31 9.20 -7.84
C PHE A 36 8.33 10.61 -8.43
N SER A 37 7.26 11.04 -9.12
CA SER A 37 7.20 12.39 -9.69
C SER A 37 7.22 13.48 -8.61
N ILE A 38 7.64 14.70 -8.98
CA ILE A 38 7.57 15.86 -8.08
C ILE A 38 6.12 16.12 -7.66
N ASP A 39 5.18 15.98 -8.58
CA ASP A 39 3.76 16.25 -8.32
C ASP A 39 3.17 15.30 -7.28
N VAL A 40 3.50 14.00 -7.37
CA VAL A 40 3.08 13.01 -6.36
C VAL A 40 3.67 13.36 -4.99
N ARG A 41 4.95 13.76 -4.93
CA ARG A 41 5.59 14.16 -3.66
C ARG A 41 4.95 15.42 -3.07
N ASN A 42 4.64 16.42 -3.90
CA ASN A 42 3.95 17.63 -3.48
C ASN A 42 2.55 17.31 -2.94
N TYR A 43 1.80 16.45 -3.63
CA TYR A 43 0.50 15.97 -3.15
C TYR A 43 0.62 15.27 -1.79
N LEU A 44 1.60 14.38 -1.63
CA LEU A 44 1.79 13.65 -0.37
C LEU A 44 2.17 14.58 0.78
N ASN A 45 3.05 15.56 0.54
CA ASN A 45 3.39 16.59 1.52
C ASN A 45 2.15 17.43 1.88
N ALA A 46 1.35 17.83 0.90
CA ALA A 46 0.15 18.64 1.13
C ALA A 46 -0.93 17.90 1.92
N ASN A 47 -1.07 16.58 1.76
CA ASN A 47 -2.16 15.81 2.36
C ASN A 47 -1.76 15.06 3.64
N PHE A 48 -0.55 14.54 3.71
CA PHE A 48 -0.05 13.73 4.83
C PHE A 48 1.03 14.45 5.67
N GLY A 49 1.65 15.50 5.11
CA GLY A 49 2.76 16.21 5.76
C GLY A 49 4.05 15.40 5.70
N ALA A 50 4.83 15.38 6.79
CA ALA A 50 6.04 14.57 6.90
C ALA A 50 5.76 13.06 7.17
N ARG A 51 4.50 12.60 7.05
CA ARG A 51 4.06 11.24 7.42
C ARG A 51 3.78 10.38 6.20
N TRP A 52 4.77 10.25 5.33
CA TRP A 52 4.71 9.25 4.27
C TRP A 52 6.07 8.65 3.99
N ILE A 53 6.08 7.37 3.62
CA ILE A 53 7.28 6.56 3.45
C ILE A 53 7.47 6.27 1.96
N GLY A 54 8.57 6.69 1.38
CA GLY A 54 8.80 6.46 -0.04
C GLY A 54 10.09 7.06 -0.56
N ARG A 55 10.43 6.73 -1.81
CA ARG A 55 11.66 7.24 -2.43
C ARG A 55 11.59 8.77 -2.57
N GLY A 56 12.57 9.47 -2.01
CA GLY A 56 12.62 10.94 -2.02
C GLY A 56 11.57 11.62 -1.14
N GLY A 57 10.97 10.88 -0.21
CA GLY A 57 10.08 11.37 0.83
C GLY A 57 10.77 11.67 2.16
N PRO A 58 10.01 12.18 3.15
CA PRO A 58 10.52 12.55 4.47
C PRO A 58 11.01 11.33 5.26
N VAL A 59 10.42 10.15 5.03
CA VAL A 59 10.94 8.88 5.52
C VAL A 59 11.34 8.03 4.30
N PRO A 60 12.64 7.76 4.12
CA PRO A 60 13.08 6.95 2.98
C PRO A 60 12.60 5.52 3.13
N TRP A 61 12.18 4.93 2.01
CA TRP A 61 11.90 3.51 1.94
C TRP A 61 13.20 2.71 2.14
N PRO A 62 13.24 1.72 3.05
CA PRO A 62 14.43 0.90 3.22
C PRO A 62 14.73 0.12 1.92
N PRO A 63 16.00 0.09 1.48
CA PRO A 63 16.38 -0.66 0.27
C PRO A 63 16.08 -2.15 0.46
N ARG A 64 15.46 -2.76 -0.55
CA ARG A 64 15.16 -4.20 -0.63
C ARG A 64 14.30 -4.73 0.53
N SER A 65 13.21 -4.04 0.84
CA SER A 65 12.17 -4.56 1.74
C SER A 65 10.88 -4.91 0.96
N PRO A 66 10.89 -5.94 0.08
CA PRO A 66 9.67 -6.46 -0.54
C PRO A 66 8.69 -7.04 0.50
N ASP A 67 9.17 -7.25 1.73
CA ASP A 67 8.41 -7.82 2.83
C ASP A 67 7.25 -6.94 3.31
N LEU A 68 7.33 -5.63 3.05
CA LEU A 68 6.26 -4.68 3.31
C LEU A 68 5.20 -4.65 2.20
N SER A 69 5.42 -5.35 1.07
CA SER A 69 4.43 -5.55 0.01
C SER A 69 3.81 -6.94 0.03
N ARG A 70 4.17 -7.81 1.01
CA ARG A 70 3.59 -9.16 1.11
C ARG A 70 2.09 -9.12 1.36
N LEU A 71 1.60 -8.18 2.19
CA LEU A 71 0.17 -7.98 2.32
C LEU A 71 -0.42 -7.42 1.01
N ASN A 72 0.19 -6.42 0.39
CA ASN A 72 -0.35 -5.88 -0.87
C ASN A 72 -0.48 -6.99 -1.94
N TYR A 73 0.50 -7.87 -2.03
CA TYR A 73 0.46 -9.03 -2.93
C TYR A 73 -0.61 -10.05 -2.51
N PHE A 74 -0.62 -10.46 -1.23
CA PHE A 74 -1.61 -11.41 -0.70
C PHE A 74 -3.05 -10.88 -0.84
N LEU A 75 -3.29 -9.65 -0.41
CA LEU A 75 -4.59 -8.97 -0.48
C LEU A 75 -5.04 -8.81 -1.93
N TRP A 76 -4.13 -8.42 -2.82
CA TRP A 76 -4.44 -8.28 -4.24
C TRP A 76 -4.80 -9.62 -4.88
N GLU A 77 -4.01 -10.67 -4.64
CA GLU A 77 -4.30 -12.01 -5.16
C GLU A 77 -5.59 -12.58 -4.57
N HIS A 78 -5.87 -12.33 -3.29
CA HIS A 78 -7.12 -12.75 -2.66
C HIS A 78 -8.33 -11.99 -3.23
N LEU A 79 -8.26 -10.67 -3.37
CA LEU A 79 -9.31 -9.86 -3.99
C LEU A 79 -9.58 -10.31 -5.44
N LYS A 80 -8.53 -10.52 -6.23
CA LYS A 80 -8.65 -11.08 -7.58
C LYS A 80 -9.37 -12.41 -7.59
N SER A 81 -9.01 -13.33 -6.69
CA SER A 81 -9.65 -14.64 -6.61
C SER A 81 -11.16 -14.54 -6.35
N LEU A 82 -11.60 -13.54 -5.58
CA LEU A 82 -13.01 -13.30 -5.29
C LEU A 82 -13.74 -12.59 -6.45
N VAL A 83 -13.12 -11.57 -7.05
CA VAL A 83 -13.72 -10.76 -8.12
C VAL A 83 -13.85 -11.57 -9.42
N TYR A 84 -12.83 -12.36 -9.75
CA TYR A 84 -12.76 -13.13 -10.99
C TYR A 84 -13.11 -14.62 -10.80
N ALA A 85 -13.75 -14.98 -9.68
CA ALA A 85 -14.25 -16.35 -9.47
C ALA A 85 -15.23 -16.78 -10.57
N ASN A 86 -15.96 -15.82 -11.14
CA ASN A 86 -16.83 -15.99 -12.31
C ASN A 86 -16.46 -14.94 -13.38
N PRO A 87 -16.80 -15.17 -14.67
CA PRO A 87 -16.70 -14.14 -15.70
C PRO A 87 -17.39 -12.84 -15.28
N VAL A 88 -16.81 -11.71 -15.67
CA VAL A 88 -17.32 -10.37 -15.37
C VAL A 88 -18.04 -9.88 -16.61
N ASP A 89 -19.29 -9.46 -16.44
CA ASP A 89 -20.18 -9.20 -17.58
C ASP A 89 -20.26 -7.71 -17.95
N SER A 90 -19.92 -6.80 -17.02
CA SER A 90 -19.85 -5.35 -17.26
C SER A 90 -18.92 -4.63 -16.28
N GLU A 91 -18.69 -3.33 -16.51
CA GLU A 91 -17.93 -2.48 -15.60
C GLU A 91 -18.68 -2.29 -14.26
N GLU A 92 -20.01 -2.15 -14.30
CA GLU A 92 -20.85 -2.03 -13.10
C GLU A 92 -20.77 -3.30 -12.25
N ASP A 93 -20.82 -4.48 -12.89
CA ASP A 93 -20.63 -5.77 -12.23
C ASP A 93 -19.24 -5.86 -11.59
N LEU A 94 -18.19 -5.42 -12.30
CA LEU A 94 -16.83 -5.37 -11.74
C LEU A 94 -16.75 -4.50 -10.48
N VAL A 95 -17.32 -3.30 -10.51
CA VAL A 95 -17.32 -2.37 -9.37
C VAL A 95 -18.09 -2.95 -8.18
N ALA A 96 -19.25 -3.57 -8.44
CA ALA A 96 -20.05 -4.23 -7.41
C ALA A 96 -19.27 -5.39 -6.77
N ARG A 97 -18.62 -6.24 -7.57
CA ARG A 97 -17.81 -7.37 -7.09
C ARG A 97 -16.61 -6.92 -6.28
N ILE A 98 -15.90 -5.88 -6.70
CA ILE A 98 -14.78 -5.30 -5.94
C ILE A 98 -15.28 -4.82 -4.57
N SER A 99 -16.44 -4.14 -4.53
CA SER A 99 -17.02 -3.63 -3.29
C SER A 99 -17.40 -4.76 -2.32
N ILE A 100 -18.01 -5.84 -2.84
CA ILE A 100 -18.36 -7.03 -2.05
C ILE A 100 -17.10 -7.75 -1.56
N ALA A 101 -16.10 -7.95 -2.43
CA ALA A 101 -14.84 -8.60 -2.08
C ALA A 101 -14.09 -7.82 -0.99
N ALA A 102 -14.02 -6.50 -1.12
CA ALA A 102 -13.42 -5.62 -0.11
C ALA A 102 -14.15 -5.69 1.24
N ALA A 103 -15.49 -5.71 1.22
CA ALA A 103 -16.29 -5.88 2.43
C ALA A 103 -16.01 -7.22 3.14
N ARG A 104 -15.94 -8.32 2.37
CA ARG A 104 -15.61 -9.66 2.90
C ARG A 104 -14.22 -9.71 3.50
N VAL A 105 -13.21 -9.18 2.80
CA VAL A 105 -11.83 -9.12 3.31
C VAL A 105 -11.78 -8.40 4.64
N ARG A 106 -12.47 -7.26 4.76
CA ARG A 106 -12.49 -6.47 6.01
C ARG A 106 -13.06 -7.24 7.19
N GLU A 107 -13.94 -8.21 6.96
CA GLU A 107 -14.52 -9.06 7.99
C GLU A 107 -13.62 -10.22 8.42
N ILE A 108 -12.54 -10.53 7.67
CA ILE A 108 -11.60 -11.59 8.02
C ILE A 108 -10.78 -11.16 9.25
N PRO A 109 -10.95 -11.82 10.41
CA PRO A 109 -10.23 -11.44 11.62
C PRO A 109 -8.72 -11.58 11.42
N GLY A 110 -7.97 -10.55 11.80
CA GLY A 110 -6.51 -10.59 11.76
C GLY A 110 -5.89 -10.56 10.36
N ILE A 111 -6.66 -10.34 9.29
CA ILE A 111 -6.11 -10.28 7.92
C ILE A 111 -5.03 -9.20 7.76
N PHE A 112 -5.15 -8.10 8.50
CA PHE A 112 -4.19 -7.00 8.55
C PHE A 112 -3.15 -7.13 9.69
N GLU A 113 -3.29 -8.13 10.55
CA GLU A 113 -2.39 -8.31 11.70
C GLU A 113 -0.99 -8.74 11.23
N SER A 114 -0.91 -9.58 10.21
CA SER A 114 0.35 -10.00 9.60
C SER A 114 1.16 -8.82 9.02
N GLU A 115 0.48 -7.81 8.46
CA GLU A 115 1.09 -6.57 7.97
C GLU A 115 1.58 -5.70 9.14
N ARG A 116 0.73 -5.49 10.15
CA ARG A 116 1.12 -4.74 11.35
C ARG A 116 2.36 -5.34 12.01
N GLN A 117 2.40 -6.67 12.14
CA GLN A 117 3.56 -7.36 12.70
C GLN A 117 4.79 -7.29 11.80
N SER A 118 4.62 -7.39 10.48
CA SER A 118 5.75 -7.29 9.55
C SER A 118 6.35 -5.88 9.52
N LEU A 119 5.49 -4.85 9.53
CA LEU A 119 5.91 -3.46 9.68
C LEU A 119 6.64 -3.26 11.00
N HIS A 120 6.09 -3.77 12.10
CA HIS A 120 6.71 -3.71 13.42
C HIS A 120 8.09 -4.38 13.44
N ARG A 121 8.21 -5.60 12.90
CA ARG A 121 9.49 -6.33 12.79
C ARG A 121 10.50 -5.57 11.94
N CYS A 122 10.08 -4.98 10.81
CA CYS A 122 10.96 -4.17 9.97
C CYS A 122 11.44 -2.92 10.70
N CYS A 123 10.56 -2.21 11.40
CA CYS A 123 10.93 -1.04 12.21
C CYS A 123 11.92 -1.43 13.31
N GLN A 124 11.69 -2.55 14.00
CA GLN A 124 12.61 -3.07 15.01
C GLN A 124 13.97 -3.43 14.40
N ALA A 125 13.98 -4.17 13.29
CA ALA A 125 15.21 -4.54 12.61
C ALA A 125 16.03 -3.31 12.17
N LEU A 126 15.37 -2.29 11.61
CA LEU A 126 15.99 -1.02 11.23
C LEU A 126 16.61 -0.28 12.42
N ILE A 127 15.95 -0.26 13.57
CA ILE A 127 16.49 0.31 14.81
C ILE A 127 17.73 -0.48 15.24
N THR A 128 17.66 -1.81 15.26
CA THR A 128 18.76 -2.69 15.69
C THR A 128 20.02 -2.53 14.84
N VAL A 129 19.88 -2.33 13.53
CA VAL A 129 21.03 -2.21 12.60
C VAL A 129 21.48 -0.77 12.35
N GLY A 130 20.83 0.23 12.97
CA GLY A 130 21.12 1.65 12.78
C GLY A 130 20.86 2.12 11.34
N GLY A 131 19.80 1.62 10.70
CA GLY A 131 19.42 1.98 9.32
C GLY A 131 20.23 1.29 8.20
N ARG A 132 21.07 0.31 8.53
CA ARG A 132 21.78 -0.54 7.55
C ARG A 132 20.89 -1.68 7.03
N ASN A 133 21.36 -2.45 6.05
CA ASN A 133 20.60 -3.58 5.49
C ASN A 133 20.32 -4.66 6.55
N PHE A 134 19.11 -5.22 6.57
CA PHE A 134 18.64 -6.18 7.58
C PHE A 134 18.04 -7.47 7.00
N GLU A 135 18.16 -7.73 5.68
CA GLU A 135 17.63 -8.94 5.01
C GLU A 135 18.07 -10.24 5.71
N GLN A 136 19.28 -10.26 6.31
CA GLN A 136 19.83 -11.41 7.04
C GLN A 136 19.12 -11.70 8.37
N LEU A 137 18.30 -10.78 8.88
CA LEU A 137 17.58 -10.91 10.16
C LEU A 137 16.11 -11.33 9.99
N LEU A 138 15.64 -11.45 8.74
CA LEU A 138 14.25 -11.82 8.42
C LEU A 138 14.09 -13.31 8.09
N GLN A 139 15.16 -14.11 8.21
CA GLN A 139 15.12 -15.56 8.02
C GLN A 139 14.76 -16.27 9.33
N THR A 140 13.46 -16.48 9.54
CA THR A 140 12.89 -17.58 10.35
C THR A 140 11.46 -17.82 9.90
#